data_AF-A0A944NZF0-F1
#
_entry.id   AF-A0A944NZF0-F1
#
_cell.length_a   1.000
_cell.length_b   1.000
_cell.length_c   1.000
_cell.angle_alpha   90.00
_cell.angle_beta   90.00
_cell.angle_gamma   90.00
#
_symmetry.space_group_name_H-M   'P 1'
#
loop_
_entity.id
_entity.type
_entity.pdbx_description
1 polymer ?
#
loop_
_entity_poly.entity_id
_entity_poly.type
_entity_poly.pdbx_seq_one_letter_code
_entity_poly.pdbx_strand_id
1 'polypeptide(L)' 'MTFWTGLATYGIIWWLIIFMVLPWGVRRIDPEDLGEMDDPGAPQKPRLLLKLAITTVLSGVVFGLVYLVIVSGVISFRA' A
#
# COMPACT_ATOMS: atom_id res chain seq x y z
N MET A 1 -0.88 -0.36 -23.11
CA MET A 1 0.08 -0.36 -21.98
C MET A 1 1.27 -1.22 -22.36
N THR A 2 2.50 -0.73 -22.26
CA THR A 2 3.69 -1.58 -22.40
C THR A 2 3.99 -2.27 -21.07
N PHE A 3 4.78 -3.35 -21.08
CA PHE A 3 5.18 -4.03 -19.85
C PHE A 3 5.87 -3.10 -18.84
N TRP A 4 6.85 -2.32 -19.31
CA TRP A 4 7.60 -1.39 -18.45
C TRP A 4 6.73 -0.28 -17.86
N THR A 5 5.83 0.30 -18.67
CA THR A 5 4.91 1.34 -18.17
C THR A 5 3.90 0.76 -17.18
N GLY A 6 3.36 -0.44 -17.44
CA GLY A 6 2.49 -1.15 -16.50
C GLY A 6 3.16 -1.44 -15.17
N LEU A 7 4.40 -1.96 -15.20
CA LEU A 7 5.18 -2.25 -13.99
C LEU A 7 5.47 -0.98 -13.18
N ALA A 8 5.88 0.11 -13.84
CA ALA A 8 6.11 1.39 -13.19
C ALA A 8 4.83 1.96 -12.54
N THR A 9 3.71 1.94 -13.27
CA THR A 9 2.41 2.39 -12.75
C THR A 9 1.96 1.54 -11.56
N TYR A 10 2.06 0.21 -11.65
CA TYR A 10 1.75 -0.68 -10.54
C TYR A 10 2.65 -0.40 -9.32
N GLY A 11 3.96 -0.22 -9.53
CA GLY A 11 4.91 0.13 -8.47
C GLY A 11 4.54 1.42 -7.75
N ILE A 12 4.18 2.48 -8.49
CA ILE A 12 3.73 3.75 -7.90
C ILE A 12 2.44 3.58 -7.11
N ILE A 13 1.44 2.88 -7.67
CA ILE A 13 0.17 2.60 -6.99
C ILE A 13 0.44 1.81 -5.71
N TRP A 14 1.19 0.72 -5.80
CA TRP A 14 1.56 -0.12 -4.66
C TRP A 14 2.23 0.71 -3.55
N TRP A 15 3.11 1.64 -3.93
CA TRP A 15 3.79 2.52 -2.98
C TRP A 15 2.87 3.54 -2.32
N LEU A 16 1.88 4.07 -3.03
CA LEU A 16 0.86 4.91 -2.39
C LEU A 16 -0.04 4.11 -1.44
N ILE A 17 -0.41 2.88 -1.84
CA ILE A 17 -1.27 2.02 -1.02
C ILE A 17 -0.57 1.58 0.27
N ILE A 18 0.73 1.28 0.24
CA ILE A 18 1.41 0.85 1.47
C ILE A 18 1.33 1.93 2.56
N PHE A 19 1.47 3.21 2.19
CA PHE A 19 1.38 4.33 3.13
C PHE A 19 -0.04 4.52 3.66
N MET A 20 -1.06 4.22 2.85
CA MET A 20 -2.46 4.23 3.29
C MET A 20 -2.78 3.06 4.24
N VAL A 21 -2.16 1.89 4.05
CA VAL A 21 -2.42 0.68 4.87
C VAL A 21 -1.58 0.66 6.15
N LEU A 22 -0.39 1.27 6.16
CA LEU A 22 0.50 1.31 7.33
C LEU A 22 -0.15 1.78 8.64
N PRO A 23 -0.95 2.86 8.68
CA PRO A 23 -1.54 3.36 9.93
C PRO A 23 -2.63 2.44 10.48
N TRP A 24 -3.10 1.46 9.73
CA TRP A 24 -4.19 0.60 10.16
C TRP A 24 -3.75 -0.35 11.29
N GLY A 25 -4.53 -0.33 12.38
CA GLY A 25 -4.37 -1.27 13.49
C GLY A 25 -3.11 -1.03 14.32
N VAL A 26 -2.53 0.17 14.26
CA VAL A 26 -1.39 0.55 15.10
C VAL A 26 -1.90 0.78 16.53
N ARG A 27 -1.46 -0.07 17.45
CA ARG A 27 -1.64 0.12 18.89
C ARG A 27 -0.26 0.27 19.52
N ARG A 28 -0.07 1.35 20.28
CA ARG A 28 1.17 1.60 21.03
C ARG A 28 1.26 0.62 22.19
N ILE A 29 2.49 0.35 22.61
CA ILE A 29 2.76 -0.35 23.87
C ILE A 29 2.42 0.63 25.00
N ASP A 30 1.73 0.14 26.03
CA ASP A 30 1.41 0.97 27.19
C ASP A 30 2.70 1.33 27.94
N PRO A 31 2.84 2.54 28.51
CA PRO A 31 4.09 2.99 29.12
C PRO A 31 4.59 2.10 30.26
N GLU A 32 3.67 1.42 30.93
CA GLU A 32 3.90 0.49 32.03
C GLU A 32 4.51 -0.85 31.57
N ASP A 33 4.32 -1.19 30.29
CA ASP A 33 4.77 -2.45 29.67
C ASP A 33 5.99 -2.26 28.75
N LEU A 34 6.54 -1.04 28.64
CA LEU A 34 7.73 -0.75 27.83
C LEU A 34 8.98 -1.35 28.48
N GLY A 35 9.66 -2.25 27.77
CA GLY A 35 10.99 -2.70 28.14
C GLY A 35 12.03 -1.59 27.99
N GLU A 36 13.16 -1.70 28.71
CA GLU A 36 14.23 -0.70 28.72
C GLU A 36 14.87 -0.46 27.33
N MET A 37 14.68 -1.41 26.39
CA MET A 37 15.15 -1.33 25.00
C MET A 37 14.03 -1.10 23.97
N ASP A 38 12.77 -0.97 24.41
CA ASP A 38 11.65 -0.77 23.49
C ASP A 38 11.56 0.69 23.04
N ASP A 39 11.32 0.91 21.74
CA ASP A 39 11.05 2.25 21.21
C ASP A 39 9.58 2.62 21.52
N PRO A 40 9.31 3.72 22.24
CA PRO A 40 7.94 4.16 22.59
C PRO A 40 7.04 4.40 21.36
N GLY A 41 7.62 4.64 20.19
CA GLY A 41 6.92 4.82 18.93
C GLY A 41 6.54 3.52 18.21
N ALA A 42 7.11 2.38 18.61
CA ALA A 42 6.90 1.12 17.93
C ALA A 42 5.49 0.53 18.20
N PRO A 43 4.80 0.00 17.18
CA PRO A 43 3.54 -0.72 17.39
C PRO A 43 3.78 -2.02 18.16
N GLN A 44 2.91 -2.34 19.12
CA GLN A 44 2.99 -3.59 19.91
C GLN A 44 2.97 -4.86 19.03
N LYS A 45 2.18 -4.84 17.95
CA LYS A 45 2.08 -5.94 16.98
C LYS A 45 2.10 -5.36 15.56
N PRO A 46 3.27 -5.24 14.91
CA PRO A 46 3.37 -4.53 13.63
C PRO A 46 2.69 -5.26 12.45
N ARG A 47 2.48 -6.59 12.54
CA ARG A 47 1.77 -7.43 11.55
C ARG A 47 2.17 -7.11 10.09
N LEU A 48 3.47 -6.91 9.83
CA LEU A 48 3.98 -6.40 8.55
C LEU A 48 3.58 -7.27 7.35
N LEU A 49 3.63 -8.60 7.49
CA LEU A 49 3.24 -9.53 6.43
C LEU A 49 1.77 -9.37 6.02
N LEU A 50 0.88 -9.15 6.99
CA LEU A 50 -0.53 -8.92 6.71
C LEU A 50 -0.73 -7.60 5.95
N LYS A 51 -0.05 -6.53 6.38
CA LYS A 51 -0.11 -5.22 5.71
C LYS A 51 0.42 -5.32 4.28
N LEU A 52 1.49 -6.06 4.05
CA LEU A 52 2.07 -6.28 2.73
C LEU A 52 1.14 -7.08 1.82
N ALA A 53 0.48 -8.12 2.34
CA ALA A 53 -0.53 -8.88 1.62
C ALA A 53 -1.74 -8.01 1.23
N ILE A 54 -2.28 -7.24 2.18
CA ILE A 54 -3.39 -6.30 1.93
C ILE A 54 -2.99 -5.27 0.88
N THR A 55 -1.79 -4.69 1.00
CA THR A 55 -1.26 -3.70 0.05
C THR A 55 -1.19 -4.27 -1.36
N THR A 56 -0.70 -5.50 -1.52
CA THR A 56 -0.57 -6.18 -2.82
C THR A 56 -1.94 -6.44 -3.45
N VAL A 57 -2.92 -6.90 -2.66
CA VAL A 57 -4.29 -7.12 -3.16
C VAL A 57 -4.95 -5.80 -3.57
N LEU A 58 -4.92 -4.79 -2.69
CA LEU A 58 -5.54 -3.49 -2.96
C LEU A 58 -4.92 -2.80 -4.17
N SER A 59 -3.59 -2.84 -4.29
CA SER A 59 -2.89 -2.24 -5.42
C SER A 59 -3.18 -2.97 -6.72
N GLY A 60 -3.32 -4.30 -6.69
CA GLY A 60 -3.76 -5.09 -7.83
C GLY A 60 -5.16 -4.69 -8.30
N VAL A 61 -6.10 -4.47 -7.38
CA VAL A 61 -7.46 -3.99 -7.69
C VAL A 61 -7.42 -2.60 -8.32
N VAL A 62 -6.71 -1.64 -7.71
CA VAL A 62 -6.63 -0.26 -8.22
C VAL A 62 -5.93 -0.22 -9.58
N PHE A 63 -4.82 -0.95 -9.73
CA PHE A 63 -4.13 -1.06 -11.02
C PHE A 63 -5.02 -1.70 -12.08
N GLY A 64 -5.79 -2.74 -11.75
CA GLY A 64 -6.75 -3.36 -12.66
C GLY A 64 -7.80 -2.36 -13.17
N LEU A 65 -8.36 -1.54 -12.27
CA LEU A 65 -9.29 -0.47 -12.65
C LEU A 65 -8.63 0.57 -13.57
N VAL A 66 -7.43 1.03 -13.23
CA VAL A 66 -6.66 1.97 -14.06
C VAL A 66 -6.36 1.39 -15.43
N TYR A 67 -5.94 0.13 -15.49
CA TYR A 67 -5.67 -0.59 -16.74
C TYR A 67 -6.92 -0.67 -17.62
N LEU A 68 -8.07 -1.04 -17.04
CA LEU A 68 -9.34 -1.13 -17.75
C LEU A 68 -9.77 0.22 -18.32
N VAL A 69 -9.67 1.30 -17.54
CA VAL A 69 -9.98 2.65 -18.01
C VAL A 69 -9.11 3.00 -19.22
N ILE A 70 -7.82 2.70 -19.17
CA ILE A 70 -6.92 3.08 -20.26
C ILE A 70 -7.12 2.22 -21.51
N VAL A 71 -7.43 0.93 -21.36
CA VAL A 71 -7.74 0.04 -22.50
C VAL A 71 -9.09 0.34 -23.12
N SER A 72 -10.08 0.74 -22.31
CA SER A 72 -11.44 1.03 -22.78
C SER A 72 -11.50 2.21 -23.76
N GLY A 73 -10.49 3.08 -23.78
CA GLY A 73 -10.46 4.27 -24.64
C GLY A 73 -11.50 5.34 -24.27
N VAL A 74 -12.21 5.17 -23.14
CA VAL A 74 -13.25 6.11 -22.67
C VAL A 74 -12.65 7.48 -22.33
N ILE A 75 -11.38 7.52 -21.93
CA ILE A 75 -10.66 8.75 -21.64
C ILE A 75 -9.52 8.91 -22.67
N SER A 76 -9.65 9.91 -23.55
CA SER A 76 -8.54 10.34 -24.42
C SER A 76 -7.59 11.23 -23.63
N PHE A 77 -6.43 10.69 -23.26
CA PHE A 77 -5.31 11.47 -22.69
C PHE A 77 -4.43 12.13 -23.77
N ARG A 78 -4.86 12.05 -25.03
CA ARG A 78 -4.21 12.70 -26.17
C ARG A 78 -5.01 13.97 -26.45
N ALA A 79 -4.42 15.11 -26.12
CA ALA A 79 -4.85 16.41 -26.64
C ALA A 79 -4.29 16.60 -28.05
#